data_AF-A0A258MU11-F1
#
_entry.id   AF-A0A258MU11-F1
#
_cell.length_a   1.000
_cell.length_b   1.000
_cell.length_c   1.000
_cell.angle_alpha   90.00
_cell.angle_beta   90.00
_cell.angle_gamma   90.00
#
_symmetry.space_group_name_H-M   'P 1'
#
loop_
_entity.id
_entity.type
_entity.pdbx_description
1 polymer ?
#
loop_
_entity_poly.entity_id
_entity_poly.type
_entity_poly.pdbx_seq_one_letter_code
_entity_poly.pdbx_strand_id
1 'polypeptide(L)'
;MWRIKPKPPLKEKGEQKTLESVKEGLRFVFRTKEVLGALSLDLFAVLFGGAVAMIPVFAKDILKMGPVGFGWLNAASDIGAILVIVLLTVFPLKKQQGKKLLLAVGGFGLCIIVFALSEIFWISFVALLLSGILDGISVVIRGTILQLKTPDQMRGRVMSVNSMFINSSNELGQFESGVAAKLLGVVPSVVFGGCMTLLVVAATWVKAPALRKMEY
;
A
#
# COMPACT_ATOMS: atom_id res chain seq x y z
N MET A 1 11.85 10.64 -39.03
CA MET A 1 11.51 11.21 -37.71
C MET A 1 10.00 11.41 -37.65
N TRP A 2 9.25 10.50 -37.04
CA TRP A 2 7.77 10.56 -37.00
C TRP A 2 7.31 11.57 -35.94
N ARG A 3 6.85 12.75 -36.37
CA ARG A 3 6.22 13.76 -35.49
C ARG A 3 4.79 13.32 -35.16
N ILE A 4 4.61 12.76 -33.97
CA ILE A 4 3.29 12.48 -33.40
C ILE A 4 2.58 13.84 -33.23
N LYS A 5 1.42 14.00 -33.89
CA LYS A 5 0.60 15.22 -33.77
C LYS A 5 0.18 15.41 -32.29
N PRO A 6 0.32 16.61 -31.72
CA PRO A 6 -0.08 16.87 -30.34
C PRO A 6 -1.59 16.60 -30.18
N LYS A 7 -1.94 15.79 -29.17
CA LYS A 7 -3.34 15.59 -28.78
C LYS A 7 -3.95 16.96 -28.47
N PRO A 8 -5.17 17.26 -28.95
CA PRO A 8 -5.81 18.53 -28.66
C PRO A 8 -5.93 18.71 -27.15
N PRO A 9 -5.65 19.92 -26.61
CA PRO A 9 -5.88 20.18 -25.20
C PRO A 9 -7.34 19.87 -24.89
N LEU A 10 -7.55 18.97 -23.91
CA LEU A 10 -8.86 18.76 -23.31
C LEU A 10 -9.36 20.14 -22.90
N LYS A 11 -10.44 20.60 -23.54
CA LYS A 11 -11.11 21.86 -23.18
C LYS A 11 -11.31 21.86 -21.66
N GLU A 12 -10.56 22.69 -20.95
CA GLU A 12 -10.92 23.09 -19.60
C GLU A 12 -12.27 23.79 -19.72
N LYS A 13 -13.35 23.04 -19.46
CA LYS A 13 -14.60 23.66 -19.04
C LYS A 13 -14.23 24.42 -17.77
N GLY A 14 -14.27 25.75 -17.87
CA GLY A 14 -13.66 26.69 -16.95
C GLY A 14 -13.95 26.41 -15.48
N GLU A 15 -12.99 26.81 -14.64
CA GLU A 15 -13.09 27.03 -13.19
C GLU A 15 -14.32 26.39 -12.52
N GLN A 16 -14.42 25.07 -12.55
CA GLN A 16 -15.23 24.40 -11.54
C GLN A 16 -14.47 24.57 -10.23
N LYS A 17 -15.09 25.22 -9.24
CA LYS A 17 -14.50 25.48 -7.92
C LYS A 17 -13.77 24.23 -7.45
N THR A 18 -12.48 24.36 -7.09
CA THR A 18 -11.61 23.24 -6.68
C THR A 18 -12.30 22.33 -5.66
N LEU A 19 -13.10 22.90 -4.76
CA LEU A 19 -13.90 22.19 -3.77
C LEU A 19 -15.05 21.34 -4.36
N GLU A 20 -15.73 21.80 -5.41
CA GLU A 20 -16.75 21.02 -6.11
C GLU A 20 -16.13 19.84 -6.87
N SER A 21 -14.96 20.05 -7.49
CA SER A 21 -14.20 18.97 -8.15
C SER A 21 -13.72 17.90 -7.17
N VAL A 22 -13.26 18.30 -5.98
CA VAL A 22 -12.89 17.37 -4.89
C VAL A 22 -14.12 16.62 -4.38
N LYS A 23 -15.24 17.31 -4.17
CA LYS A 23 -16.51 16.72 -3.74
C LYS A 23 -17.04 15.70 -4.74
N GLU A 24 -16.86 15.95 -6.03
CA GLU A 24 -17.25 15.05 -7.12
C GLU A 24 -16.38 13.79 -7.15
N GLY A 25 -15.07 13.94 -7.00
CA GLY A 25 -14.14 12.82 -6.83
C GLY A 25 -14.44 11.97 -5.58
N LEU A 26 -14.70 12.62 -4.44
CA LEU A 26 -15.11 11.94 -3.20
C LEU A 26 -16.40 11.16 -3.43
N ARG A 27 -17.43 11.81 -4.00
CA ARG A 27 -18.72 11.17 -4.29
C ARG A 27 -18.58 9.97 -5.22
N PHE A 28 -17.67 10.01 -6.20
CA PHE A 28 -17.39 8.88 -7.08
C PHE A 28 -16.77 7.69 -6.33
N VAL A 29 -15.77 7.96 -5.47
CA VAL A 29 -15.15 6.94 -4.61
C VAL A 29 -16.21 6.31 -3.69
N PHE A 30 -17.04 7.14 -3.05
CA PHE A 30 -18.09 6.67 -2.15
C PHE A 30 -19.22 5.90 -2.84
N ARG A 31 -19.47 6.17 -4.12
CA ARG A 31 -20.51 5.51 -4.91
C ARG A 31 -20.05 4.20 -5.54
N THR A 32 -18.75 4.03 -5.76
CA THR A 32 -18.18 2.83 -6.37
C THR A 32 -17.75 1.86 -5.27
N LYS A 33 -18.62 0.91 -4.93
CA LYS A 33 -18.43 -0.04 -3.81
C LYS A 33 -17.11 -0.83 -3.92
N GLU A 34 -16.67 -1.09 -5.14
CA GLU A 34 -15.43 -1.80 -5.45
C GLU A 34 -14.18 -0.96 -5.09
N VAL A 35 -14.20 0.33 -5.46
CA VAL A 35 -13.11 1.27 -5.17
C VAL A 35 -13.10 1.59 -3.68
N LEU A 36 -14.26 1.86 -3.08
CA LEU A 36 -14.39 2.06 -1.64
C LEU A 36 -13.88 0.82 -0.87
N GLY A 37 -14.26 -0.39 -1.28
CA GLY A 37 -13.81 -1.62 -0.63
C GLY A 37 -12.29 -1.82 -0.73
N ALA A 38 -11.70 -1.55 -1.88
CA ALA A 38 -10.25 -1.62 -2.06
C ALA A 38 -9.51 -0.56 -1.24
N LEU A 39 -10.01 0.68 -1.23
CA LEU A 39 -9.41 1.79 -0.47
C LEU A 39 -9.60 1.66 1.03
N SER A 40 -10.76 1.19 1.49
CA SER A 40 -10.98 0.93 2.92
C SER A 40 -10.11 -0.23 3.38
N LEU A 41 -10.00 -1.31 2.61
CA LEU A 41 -9.07 -2.40 2.94
C LEU A 41 -7.65 -1.89 3.02
N ASP A 42 -7.23 -1.08 2.07
CA ASP A 42 -5.91 -0.47 2.08
C ASP A 42 -5.71 0.42 3.30
N LEU A 43 -6.66 1.31 3.56
CA LEU A 43 -6.65 2.23 4.68
C LEU A 43 -6.49 1.48 6.01
N PHE A 44 -7.26 0.42 6.23
CA PHE A 44 -7.09 -0.42 7.42
C PHE A 44 -5.77 -1.19 7.42
N ALA A 45 -5.34 -1.73 6.28
CA ALA A 45 -4.08 -2.47 6.18
C ALA A 45 -2.86 -1.58 6.48
N VAL A 46 -2.86 -0.33 6.03
CA VAL A 46 -1.79 0.67 6.22
C VAL A 46 -1.87 1.31 7.60
N LEU A 47 -3.08 1.62 8.08
CA LEU A 47 -3.30 2.18 9.42
C LEU A 47 -2.67 1.26 10.49
N PHE A 48 -2.95 -0.04 10.41
CA PHE A 48 -2.35 -1.02 11.31
C PHE A 48 -0.96 -1.51 10.86
N GLY A 49 -0.57 -1.23 9.62
CA GLY A 49 0.69 -1.68 9.01
C GLY A 49 1.90 -0.76 9.26
N GLY A 50 1.78 0.26 10.11
CA GLY A 50 2.81 1.27 10.39
C GLY A 50 4.15 0.77 10.98
N ALA A 51 4.40 -0.53 10.89
CA ALA A 51 5.66 -1.21 11.16
C ALA A 51 6.89 -0.55 10.50
N VAL A 52 6.71 0.05 9.32
CA VAL A 52 7.81 0.74 8.60
C VAL A 52 8.37 1.92 9.41
N ALA A 53 7.52 2.65 10.13
CA ALA A 53 7.97 3.77 10.98
C ALA A 53 8.75 3.31 12.23
N MET A 54 8.64 2.02 12.58
CA MET A 54 9.32 1.41 13.73
C MET A 54 10.66 0.76 13.37
N ILE A 55 10.97 0.57 12.08
CA ILE A 55 12.26 0.06 11.58
C ILE A 55 13.48 0.78 12.20
N PRO A 56 13.54 2.13 12.32
CA PRO A 56 14.69 2.80 12.94
C PRO A 56 14.88 2.45 14.41
N VAL A 57 13.78 2.27 15.15
CA VAL A 57 13.82 1.87 16.56
C VAL A 57 14.26 0.40 16.68
N PHE A 58 13.77 -0.47 15.79
CA PHE A 58 14.21 -1.87 15.70
C PHE A 58 15.71 -2.00 15.40
N ALA A 59 16.22 -1.25 14.42
CA ALA A 59 17.62 -1.31 14.03
C ALA A 59 18.56 -0.88 15.17
N LYS A 60 18.18 0.18 15.91
CA LYS A 60 18.97 0.73 17.00
C LYS A 60 18.87 -0.07 18.30
N ASP A 61 17.64 -0.36 18.75
CA ASP A 61 17.39 -0.86 20.10
C ASP A 61 17.33 -2.40 20.16
N ILE A 62 16.94 -3.08 19.07
CA ILE A 62 16.74 -4.54 19.05
C ILE A 62 17.92 -5.23 18.36
N LEU A 63 18.23 -4.82 17.13
CA LEU A 63 19.33 -5.41 16.36
C LEU A 63 20.71 -4.92 16.82
N LYS A 64 20.77 -3.89 17.69
CA LYS A 64 22.00 -3.21 18.14
C LYS A 64 22.90 -2.80 16.99
N MET A 65 22.30 -2.48 15.85
CA MET A 65 22.97 -2.15 14.61
C MET A 65 23.18 -0.65 14.53
N GLY A 66 24.36 -0.24 14.06
CA GLY A 66 24.65 1.17 13.78
C GLY A 66 23.80 1.71 12.61
N PRO A 67 23.97 3.00 12.28
CA PRO A 67 23.26 3.66 11.17
C PRO A 67 23.37 2.93 9.82
N VAL A 68 24.48 2.21 9.61
CA VAL A 68 24.74 1.42 8.40
C VAL A 68 23.79 0.23 8.29
N GLY A 69 23.52 -0.49 9.38
CA GLY A 69 22.58 -1.63 9.37
C GLY A 69 21.14 -1.21 9.13
N PHE A 70 20.73 -0.06 9.68
CA PHE A 70 19.47 0.58 9.35
C PHE A 70 19.36 0.94 7.86
N GLY A 71 20.43 1.52 7.28
CA GLY A 71 20.50 1.83 5.86
C GLY A 71 20.27 0.61 4.98
N TRP A 72 20.90 -0.52 5.33
CA TRP A 72 20.68 -1.78 4.62
C TRP A 72 19.26 -2.34 4.77
N LEU A 73 18.64 -2.25 5.95
CA LEU A 73 17.27 -2.71 6.15
C LEU A 73 16.26 -1.87 5.36
N ASN A 74 16.42 -0.55 5.33
CA ASN A 74 15.61 0.31 4.47
C ASN A 74 15.82 -0.02 2.99
N ALA A 75 17.09 -0.14 2.58
CA ALA A 75 17.43 -0.51 1.22
C ALA A 75 16.83 -1.87 0.82
N ALA A 76 16.70 -2.83 1.75
CA ALA A 76 16.09 -4.13 1.48
C ALA A 76 14.65 -3.99 0.95
N SER A 77 13.84 -3.14 1.59
CA SER A 77 12.46 -2.88 1.18
C SER A 77 12.40 -2.19 -0.19
N ASP A 78 13.26 -1.19 -0.41
CA ASP A 78 13.32 -0.47 -1.69
C ASP A 78 13.82 -1.35 -2.84
N ILE A 79 14.81 -2.21 -2.58
CA ILE A 79 15.29 -3.22 -3.54
C ILE A 79 14.15 -4.17 -3.90
N GLY A 80 13.37 -4.62 -2.92
CA GLY A 80 12.19 -5.45 -3.15
C GLY A 80 11.16 -4.76 -4.04
N ALA A 81 10.90 -3.47 -3.81
CA ALA A 81 9.99 -2.65 -4.62
C ALA A 81 10.47 -2.47 -6.07
N ILE A 82 11.77 -2.25 -6.30
CA ILE A 82 12.34 -2.18 -7.65
C ILE A 82 12.23 -3.54 -8.34
N LEU A 83 12.56 -4.62 -7.61
CA LEU A 83 12.55 -5.97 -8.14
C LEU A 83 11.15 -6.35 -8.64
N VAL A 84 10.10 -6.04 -7.88
CA VAL A 84 8.73 -6.32 -8.30
C VAL A 84 8.29 -5.47 -9.49
N ILE A 85 8.71 -4.21 -9.62
CA ILE A 85 8.40 -3.39 -10.80
C ILE A 85 8.98 -4.04 -12.07
N VAL A 86 10.23 -4.50 -12.01
CA VAL A 86 10.88 -5.23 -13.12
C VAL A 86 10.14 -6.54 -13.39
N LEU A 87 9.82 -7.30 -12.32
CA LEU A 87 9.17 -8.59 -12.42
C LEU A 87 7.76 -8.47 -13.02
N LEU A 88 7.00 -7.43 -12.67
CA LEU A 88 5.67 -7.15 -13.22
C LEU A 88 5.72 -6.60 -14.64
N THR A 89 6.83 -5.94 -15.02
CA THR A 89 7.07 -5.52 -16.41
C THR A 89 7.26 -6.74 -17.31
N VAL A 90 7.96 -7.77 -16.82
CA VAL A 90 8.18 -9.04 -17.55
C VAL A 90 6.97 -9.98 -17.45
N PHE A 91 6.35 -10.06 -16.28
CA PHE A 91 5.20 -10.92 -15.96
C PHE A 91 3.98 -10.10 -15.56
N PRO A 92 3.26 -9.51 -16.53
CA PRO A 92 2.08 -8.70 -16.25
C PRO A 92 0.98 -9.54 -15.59
N LEU A 93 0.32 -8.96 -14.59
CA LEU A 93 -0.76 -9.59 -13.82
C LEU A 93 -2.04 -9.70 -14.66
N LYS A 94 -2.11 -10.73 -15.50
CA LYS A 94 -3.22 -10.89 -16.46
C LYS A 94 -4.43 -11.71 -15.96
N LYS A 95 -4.39 -12.32 -14.76
CA LYS A 95 -5.50 -13.14 -14.21
C LYS A 95 -5.58 -13.09 -12.69
N GLN A 96 -6.79 -13.16 -12.15
CA GLN A 96 -7.12 -13.23 -10.70
C GLN A 96 -6.45 -12.15 -9.83
N GLN A 97 -6.45 -10.90 -10.29
CA GLN A 97 -5.77 -9.77 -9.64
C GLN A 97 -6.22 -9.58 -8.18
N GLY A 98 -7.52 -9.72 -7.90
CA GLY A 98 -8.03 -9.61 -6.53
C GLY A 98 -7.53 -10.71 -5.57
N LYS A 99 -7.35 -11.94 -6.05
CA LYS A 99 -6.74 -13.03 -5.24
C LYS A 99 -5.26 -12.78 -5.00
N LYS A 100 -4.53 -12.32 -6.02
CA LYS A 100 -3.11 -11.99 -5.92
C LYS A 100 -2.86 -10.82 -4.97
N LEU A 101 -3.74 -9.81 -4.98
CA LEU A 101 -3.72 -8.72 -4.02
C LEU A 101 -3.88 -9.24 -2.58
N LEU A 102 -4.88 -10.08 -2.32
CA LEU A 102 -5.12 -10.62 -0.97
C LEU A 102 -3.97 -11.53 -0.50
N LEU A 103 -3.42 -12.36 -1.38
CA LEU A 103 -2.23 -13.16 -1.08
C LEU A 103 -1.00 -12.29 -0.82
N ALA A 104 -0.82 -11.21 -1.58
CA ALA A 104 0.29 -10.29 -1.41
C ALA A 104 0.22 -9.57 -0.05
N VAL A 105 -0.94 -8.98 0.27
CA VAL A 105 -1.14 -8.29 1.56
C VAL A 105 -1.08 -9.27 2.74
N GLY A 106 -1.59 -10.50 2.56
CA GLY A 106 -1.46 -11.56 3.58
C GLY A 106 0.00 -11.97 3.81
N GLY A 107 0.77 -12.17 2.73
CA GLY A 107 2.20 -12.44 2.83
C GLY A 107 2.98 -11.29 3.44
N PHE A 108 2.60 -10.05 3.15
CA PHE A 108 3.20 -8.85 3.73
C PHE A 108 3.04 -8.85 5.26
N GLY A 109 1.82 -9.07 5.75
CA GLY A 109 1.56 -9.18 7.20
C GLY A 109 2.38 -10.28 7.87
N LEU A 110 2.52 -11.44 7.20
CA LEU A 110 3.38 -12.53 7.69
C LEU A 110 4.85 -12.13 7.77
N CYS A 111 5.37 -11.47 6.73
CA CYS A 111 6.75 -10.99 6.70
C CYS A 111 7.02 -9.97 7.81
N ILE A 112 6.08 -9.07 8.09
CA ILE A 112 6.17 -8.10 9.19
C ILE A 112 6.19 -8.79 10.55
N ILE A 113 5.39 -9.83 10.77
CA ILE A 113 5.42 -10.61 12.02
C ILE A 113 6.77 -11.33 12.17
N VAL A 114 7.27 -11.96 11.11
CA VAL A 114 8.59 -12.62 11.11
C VAL A 114 9.70 -11.60 11.39
N PHE A 115 9.63 -10.41 10.78
CA PHE A 115 10.57 -9.33 11.05
C PHE A 115 10.53 -8.89 12.51
N ALA A 116 9.34 -8.74 13.10
CA ALA A 116 9.18 -8.29 14.48
C ALA A 116 9.73 -9.30 15.50
N LEU A 117 9.56 -10.60 15.23
CA LEU A 117 10.04 -11.69 16.07
C LEU A 117 11.53 -12.03 15.81
N SER A 118 12.11 -11.52 14.74
CA SER A 118 13.47 -11.82 14.34
C SER A 118 14.48 -10.90 15.02
N GLU A 119 15.41 -11.50 15.76
CA GLU A 119 16.59 -10.82 16.32
C GLU A 119 17.82 -10.90 15.37
N ILE A 120 17.69 -11.61 14.24
CA ILE A 120 18.78 -11.87 13.31
C ILE A 120 18.67 -10.94 12.10
N PHE A 121 19.71 -10.14 11.85
CA PHE A 121 19.76 -9.18 10.74
C PHE A 121 19.42 -9.79 9.38
N TRP A 122 19.97 -10.96 9.06
CA TRP A 122 19.75 -11.61 7.76
C TRP A 122 18.28 -12.02 7.55
N ILE A 123 17.64 -12.52 8.61
CA ILE A 123 16.22 -12.89 8.57
C ILE A 123 15.37 -11.62 8.40
N SER A 124 15.67 -10.57 9.16
CA SER A 124 14.99 -9.28 9.07
C SER A 124 15.17 -8.63 7.69
N PHE A 125 16.37 -8.73 7.09
CA PHE A 125 16.66 -8.25 5.75
C PHE A 125 15.85 -8.98 4.68
N VAL A 126 15.83 -10.32 4.72
CA VAL A 126 15.04 -11.12 3.77
C VAL A 126 13.54 -10.88 3.96
N ALA A 127 13.07 -10.76 5.20
CA ALA A 127 11.68 -10.45 5.49
C ALA A 127 11.26 -9.09 4.93
N LEU A 128 12.08 -8.05 5.08
CA LEU A 128 11.82 -6.71 4.52
C LEU A 128 11.89 -6.68 2.99
N LEU A 129 12.82 -7.43 2.40
CA LEU A 129 12.90 -7.55 0.94
C LEU A 129 11.63 -8.21 0.39
N LEU A 130 11.18 -9.30 1.00
CA LEU A 130 9.94 -9.97 0.63
C LEU A 130 8.72 -9.07 0.88
N SER A 131 8.68 -8.33 1.99
CA SER A 131 7.60 -7.39 2.26
C SER A 131 7.53 -6.29 1.20
N GLY A 132 8.68 -5.75 0.77
CA GLY A 132 8.75 -4.74 -0.30
C GLY A 132 8.25 -5.26 -1.65
N ILE A 133 8.57 -6.51 -2.00
CA ILE A 133 8.02 -7.16 -3.20
C ILE A 133 6.49 -7.25 -3.10
N LEU A 134 5.97 -7.76 -1.98
CA LEU A 134 4.54 -8.00 -1.79
C LEU A 134 3.74 -6.69 -1.75
N ASP A 135 4.26 -5.66 -1.09
CA ASP A 135 3.66 -4.33 -1.07
C ASP A 135 3.63 -3.71 -2.47
N GLY A 136 4.71 -3.80 -3.24
CA GLY A 136 4.73 -3.28 -4.61
C GLY A 136 3.72 -3.96 -5.55
N ILE A 137 3.44 -5.27 -5.37
CA ILE A 137 2.33 -5.93 -6.08
C ILE A 137 1.00 -5.24 -5.74
N SER A 138 0.77 -4.96 -4.46
CA SER A 138 -0.45 -4.32 -3.97
C SER A 138 -0.63 -2.92 -4.56
N VAL A 139 0.42 -2.10 -4.54
CA VAL A 139 0.43 -0.75 -5.11
C VAL A 139 0.14 -0.76 -6.61
N VAL A 140 0.77 -1.67 -7.36
CA VAL A 140 0.55 -1.77 -8.81
C VAL A 140 -0.88 -2.18 -9.13
N ILE A 141 -1.44 -3.17 -8.42
CA ILE A 141 -2.84 -3.59 -8.61
C ILE A 141 -3.80 -2.43 -8.31
N ARG A 142 -3.61 -1.73 -7.19
CA ARG A 142 -4.45 -0.58 -6.80
C ARG A 142 -4.37 0.55 -7.83
N GLY A 143 -3.16 0.89 -8.26
CA GLY A 143 -2.94 1.88 -9.30
C GLY A 143 -3.65 1.49 -10.59
N THR A 144 -3.59 0.21 -10.98
CA THR A 144 -4.25 -0.30 -12.19
C THR A 144 -5.78 -0.25 -12.06
N ILE A 145 -6.35 -0.64 -10.92
CA ILE A 145 -7.79 -0.59 -10.66
C ILE A 145 -8.31 0.84 -10.76
N LEU A 146 -7.64 1.79 -10.10
CA LEU A 146 -8.00 3.20 -10.15
C LEU A 146 -7.91 3.75 -11.58
N GLN A 147 -6.89 3.36 -12.34
CA GLN A 147 -6.73 3.79 -13.71
C GLN A 147 -7.79 3.22 -14.65
N LEU A 148 -8.17 1.95 -14.48
CA LEU A 148 -9.14 1.28 -15.36
C LEU A 148 -10.59 1.63 -15.03
N LYS A 149 -10.93 1.90 -13.76
CA LYS A 149 -12.30 2.26 -13.35
C LYS A 149 -12.59 3.75 -13.43
N THR A 150 -11.58 4.60 -13.44
CA THR A 150 -11.81 6.05 -13.43
C THR A 150 -11.90 6.60 -14.86
N PRO A 151 -12.97 7.33 -15.22
CA PRO A 151 -13.07 8.00 -16.50
C PRO A 151 -11.91 8.99 -16.71
N ASP A 152 -11.35 9.06 -17.93
CA ASP A 152 -10.20 9.92 -18.26
C ASP A 152 -10.37 11.38 -17.82
N GLN A 153 -11.60 11.92 -17.88
CA GLN A 153 -11.91 13.29 -17.51
C GLN A 153 -11.85 13.56 -15.98
N MET A 154 -12.03 12.52 -15.16
CA MET A 154 -11.99 12.62 -13.69
C MET A 154 -10.76 11.95 -13.08
N ARG A 155 -9.89 11.37 -13.90
CA ARG A 155 -8.72 10.60 -13.45
C ARG A 155 -7.81 11.43 -12.53
N GLY A 156 -7.47 12.65 -12.92
CA GLY A 156 -6.68 13.56 -12.08
C GLY A 156 -7.36 13.87 -10.74
N ARG A 157 -8.68 14.12 -10.74
CA ARG A 157 -9.46 14.47 -9.54
C ARG A 157 -9.56 13.30 -8.55
N VAL A 158 -9.87 12.11 -9.06
CA VAL A 158 -9.97 10.88 -8.24
C VAL A 158 -8.59 10.45 -7.74
N MET A 159 -7.54 10.61 -8.55
CA MET A 159 -6.17 10.35 -8.09
C MET A 159 -5.74 11.32 -6.99
N SER A 160 -6.12 12.61 -7.05
CA SER A 160 -5.85 13.55 -5.96
C SER A 160 -6.55 13.15 -4.65
N VAL A 161 -7.84 12.80 -4.72
CA VAL A 161 -8.59 12.30 -3.55
C VAL A 161 -7.96 11.02 -3.00
N ASN A 162 -7.64 10.08 -3.88
CA ASN A 162 -6.96 8.84 -3.52
C ASN A 162 -5.63 9.10 -2.81
N SER A 163 -4.79 9.98 -3.36
CA SER A 163 -3.52 10.34 -2.75
C SER A 163 -3.71 11.01 -1.39
N MET A 164 -4.72 11.88 -1.22
CA MET A 164 -5.04 12.44 0.09
C MET A 164 -5.39 11.34 1.10
N PHE A 165 -6.26 10.40 0.72
CA PHE A 165 -6.60 9.26 1.59
C PHE A 165 -5.38 8.42 1.94
N ILE A 166 -4.55 8.05 0.97
CA ILE A 166 -3.35 7.24 1.21
C ILE A 166 -2.38 7.96 2.14
N ASN A 167 -2.05 9.22 1.87
CA ASN A 167 -1.11 9.97 2.69
C ASN A 167 -1.67 10.19 4.11
N SER A 168 -2.94 10.61 4.25
CA SER A 168 -3.56 10.78 5.57
C SER A 168 -3.62 9.47 6.36
N SER A 169 -3.84 8.33 5.70
CA SER A 169 -3.88 7.02 6.35
C SER A 169 -2.49 6.55 6.79
N ASN A 170 -1.48 6.81 5.96
CA ASN A 170 -0.09 6.51 6.31
C ASN A 170 0.34 7.31 7.53
N GLU A 171 0.07 8.62 7.57
CA GLU A 171 0.36 9.47 8.74
C GLU A 171 -0.40 9.02 9.99
N LEU A 172 -1.69 8.70 9.87
CA LEU A 172 -2.49 8.17 10.98
C LEU A 172 -1.94 6.82 11.50
N GLY A 173 -1.52 5.93 10.60
CA GLY A 173 -0.96 4.63 10.98
C GLY A 173 0.41 4.74 11.64
N GLN A 174 1.23 5.69 11.21
CA GLN A 174 2.50 6.02 11.87
C GLN A 174 2.26 6.61 13.25
N PHE A 175 1.25 7.47 13.41
CA PHE A 175 0.86 8.01 14.71
C PHE A 175 0.37 6.90 15.66
N GLU A 176 -0.55 6.04 15.20
CA GLU A 176 -1.03 4.89 15.97
C GLU A 176 0.14 3.98 16.37
N SER A 177 1.02 3.65 15.43
CA SER A 177 2.19 2.80 15.68
C SER A 177 3.16 3.45 16.67
N GLY A 178 3.33 4.77 16.63
CA GLY A 178 4.14 5.52 17.60
C GLY A 178 3.56 5.49 19.01
N VAL A 179 2.24 5.67 19.14
CA VAL A 179 1.54 5.58 20.44
C VAL A 179 1.57 4.16 20.97
N ALA A 180 1.27 3.17 20.12
CA ALA A 180 1.30 1.76 20.47
C ALA A 180 2.71 1.31 20.87
N ALA A 181 3.76 1.75 20.18
CA ALA A 181 5.14 1.47 20.55
C ALA A 181 5.53 2.06 21.90
N LYS A 182 5.03 3.26 22.24
CA LYS A 182 5.26 3.87 23.56
C LYS A 182 4.56 3.11 24.70
N LEU A 183 3.35 2.59 24.45
CA LEU A 183 2.52 1.93 25.46
C LEU A 183 2.82 0.44 25.63
N LEU A 184 3.00 -0.28 24.51
CA LEU A 184 3.13 -1.73 24.45
C LEU A 184 4.56 -2.19 24.16
N GLY A 185 5.45 -1.28 23.79
CA GLY A 185 6.78 -1.60 23.27
C GLY A 185 6.79 -1.79 21.75
N VAL A 186 7.98 -1.72 21.17
CA VAL A 186 8.20 -1.73 19.71
C VAL A 186 7.80 -3.07 19.09
N VAL A 187 8.27 -4.19 19.66
CA VAL A 187 7.97 -5.54 19.14
C VAL A 187 6.47 -5.86 19.19
N PRO A 188 5.77 -5.72 20.34
CA PRO A 188 4.36 -6.07 20.42
C PRO A 188 3.49 -5.16 19.56
N SER A 189 3.86 -3.88 19.40
CA SER A 189 3.18 -2.96 18.49
C SER A 189 3.26 -3.42 17.03
N VAL A 190 4.43 -3.87 16.57
CA VAL A 190 4.61 -4.35 15.19
C VAL A 190 3.90 -5.70 14.97
N VAL A 191 3.98 -6.62 15.94
CA VAL A 191 3.25 -7.89 15.87
C VAL A 191 1.74 -7.66 15.86
N PHE A 192 1.23 -6.75 16.70
CA PHE A 192 -0.17 -6.35 16.71
C PHE A 192 -0.60 -5.78 15.35
N GLY A 193 0.22 -4.90 14.77
CA GLY A 193 0.00 -4.36 13.44
C GLY A 193 -0.09 -5.43 12.36
N GLY A 194 0.89 -6.34 12.29
CA GLY A 194 0.89 -7.45 11.34
C GLY A 194 -0.29 -8.41 11.52
N CYS A 195 -0.67 -8.71 12.77
CA CYS A 195 -1.85 -9.50 13.08
C CYS A 195 -3.15 -8.80 12.65
N MET A 196 -3.26 -7.50 12.86
CA MET A 196 -4.41 -6.70 12.40
C MET A 196 -4.48 -6.65 10.87
N THR A 197 -3.35 -6.49 10.17
CA THR A 197 -3.31 -6.59 8.71
C THR A 197 -3.80 -7.95 8.23
N LEU A 198 -3.35 -9.05 8.86
CA LEU A 198 -3.84 -10.40 8.56
C LEU A 198 -5.34 -10.56 8.84
N LEU A 199 -5.83 -10.02 9.95
CA LEU A 199 -7.25 -10.04 10.30
C LEU A 199 -8.10 -9.26 9.29
N VAL A 200 -7.65 -8.09 8.85
CA VAL A 200 -8.32 -7.28 7.82
C VAL A 200 -8.34 -8.01 6.48
N VAL A 201 -7.24 -8.67 6.10
CA VAL A 201 -7.18 -9.50 4.89
C VAL A 201 -8.14 -10.68 5.02
N ALA A 202 -8.14 -11.41 6.14
CA ALA A 202 -9.03 -12.54 6.38
C ALA A 202 -10.51 -12.11 6.41
N ALA A 203 -10.82 -11.02 7.11
CA ALA A 203 -12.16 -10.46 7.18
C ALA A 203 -12.65 -10.05 5.79
N THR A 204 -11.78 -9.43 4.98
CA THR A 204 -12.14 -9.03 3.62
C THR A 204 -12.22 -10.22 2.66
N TRP A 205 -11.40 -11.24 2.86
CA TRP A 205 -11.48 -12.51 2.13
C TRP A 205 -12.82 -13.22 2.33
N VAL A 206 -13.42 -13.06 3.52
CA VAL A 206 -14.73 -13.60 3.88
C VAL A 206 -15.88 -12.67 3.46
N LYS A 207 -15.79 -11.37 3.76
CA LYS A 207 -16.87 -10.39 3.54
C LYS A 207 -16.96 -9.84 2.11
N ALA A 208 -15.88 -9.86 1.33
CA ALA A 208 -15.85 -9.28 -0.01
C ALA A 208 -15.51 -10.32 -1.09
N PRO A 209 -16.41 -11.29 -1.36
CA PRO A 209 -16.26 -12.22 -2.48
C PRO A 209 -16.22 -11.51 -3.85
N ALA A 210 -16.72 -10.26 -3.92
CA ALA A 210 -16.61 -9.40 -5.09
C ALA A 210 -15.15 -9.04 -5.43
N LEU A 211 -14.30 -8.75 -4.42
CA LEU A 211 -12.86 -8.56 -4.62
C LEU A 211 -12.18 -9.86 -5.09
N ARG A 212 -12.66 -11.00 -4.60
CA ARG A 212 -12.14 -12.34 -4.94
C ARG A 212 -12.43 -12.76 -6.40
N LYS A 213 -13.49 -12.20 -7.00
CA LYS A 213 -13.91 -12.41 -8.40
C LYS A 213 -13.56 -11.24 -9.32
N MET A 214 -12.88 -10.21 -8.82
CA MET A 214 -12.41 -9.12 -9.68
C MET A 214 -11.29 -9.63 -10.59
N GLU A 215 -11.67 -9.83 -11.84
CA GLU A 215 -10.79 -9.89 -13.01
C GLU A 215 -11.16 -8.70 -13.89
N TYR A 216 -10.15 -7.89 -14.25
CA TYR A 216 -10.27 -6.86 -15.28
C TYR A 216 -9.71 -7.38 -16.59
#